data_AF-A0A662VVZ1-F1
#
_entry.id   AF-A0A662VVZ1-F1
#
_cell.length_a   1.000
_cell.length_b   1.000
_cell.length_c   1.000
_cell.angle_alpha   90.00
_cell.angle_beta   90.00
_cell.angle_gamma   90.00
#
_symmetry.space_group_name_H-M   'P 1'
#
loop_
_entity.id
_entity.type
_entity.pdbx_description
1 polymer ?
#
loop_
_entity_poly.entity_id
_entity_poly.type
_entity_poly.pdbx_seq_one_letter_code
_entity_poly.pdbx_strand_id
1 'polypeptide(L)'
;MEDVNTLVNTFENFKGVLYNISQKVAKLREGIIEKFVSKFEPRKGTIQGHVYLPKEFAGKEVVIILKDVFSKHELLPQGTLERFKLLFKRHRSLCKLIEREHSTKMFSIVTETWNPVTGCLHHCKYCWARRLAETRLKNSKRYSNGFTPRLNKEEFNKKFRGGVVFVSDMGDLFGEFIPDEWIEAVIKHVKKFPNTFFLFLTKNPSRYNDFDFPENAILGATIETDKDEIYGEISKSPKPSERIEAMIKLDWSFKFLSIEPILDFSPTFWRKIEKINPFMIYVGYDNYYNKLPEPTLDKTLSLTKKLRDNGFLVLEKTMRRAWYEKEE
;
A
#
# COMPACT_ATOMS: atom_id res chain seq x y z
N MET A 1 24.45 -33.97 6.72
CA MET A 1 25.69 -33.24 7.08
C MET A 1 26.32 -32.81 5.77
N GLU A 2 25.66 -31.89 5.09
CA GLU A 2 26.17 -31.21 3.91
C GLU A 2 26.48 -29.80 4.39
N ASP A 3 27.73 -29.60 4.80
CA ASP A 3 28.27 -28.32 5.27
C ASP A 3 29.25 -27.82 4.21
N VAL A 4 29.02 -26.67 3.58
CA VAL A 4 29.07 -25.27 4.07
C VAL A 4 30.35 -24.62 3.54
N ASN A 5 30.20 -23.35 3.12
CA ASN A 5 31.19 -22.45 2.54
C ASN A 5 31.48 -22.64 1.04
N THR A 6 30.74 -21.90 0.20
CA THR A 6 31.26 -20.72 -0.52
C THR A 6 30.20 -20.25 -1.53
N LEU A 7 29.30 -19.36 -1.10
CA LEU A 7 28.58 -18.44 -2.00
C LEU A 7 28.00 -17.24 -1.22
N VAL A 8 28.73 -16.83 -0.18
CA VAL A 8 28.82 -15.43 0.24
C VAL A 8 29.75 -14.77 -0.79
N ASN A 9 29.20 -14.07 -1.79
CA ASN A 9 29.83 -12.97 -2.57
C ASN A 9 29.28 -12.82 -4.00
N THR A 10 27.95 -12.68 -4.17
CA THR A 10 27.48 -12.02 -5.41
C THR A 10 26.14 -11.29 -5.22
N PHE A 11 26.02 -10.53 -4.13
CA PHE A 11 24.90 -9.61 -3.89
C PHE A 11 25.26 -8.14 -4.16
N GLU A 12 26.32 -7.85 -4.91
CA GLU A 12 26.83 -6.46 -5.04
C GLU A 12 26.59 -5.74 -6.38
N ASN A 13 25.90 -6.30 -7.38
CA ASN A 13 25.65 -5.51 -8.61
C ASN A 13 24.28 -5.77 -9.24
N PHE A 14 23.19 -5.44 -8.54
CA PHE A 14 21.90 -5.17 -9.20
C PHE A 14 21.95 -3.77 -9.84
N LYS A 15 22.52 -3.69 -11.05
CA LYS A 15 22.25 -2.58 -11.98
C LYS A 15 21.08 -3.01 -12.86
N GLY A 16 19.92 -2.37 -12.66
CA GLY A 16 18.74 -2.59 -13.47
C GLY A 16 18.99 -2.34 -14.96
N VAL A 17 18.29 -3.07 -15.83
CA VAL A 17 18.25 -2.80 -17.26
C VAL A 17 16.83 -2.91 -17.79
N LEU A 18 16.39 -1.80 -18.39
CA LEU A 18 15.18 -1.59 -19.18
C LEU A 18 15.04 -2.61 -20.31
N TYR A 19 13.82 -3.12 -20.53
CA TYR A 19 13.47 -3.75 -21.80
C TYR A 19 12.84 -2.72 -22.74
N ASN A 20 13.53 -2.47 -23.85
CA ASN A 20 13.08 -1.63 -24.95
C ASN A 20 12.04 -2.41 -25.78
N ILE A 21 10.77 -2.06 -25.62
CA ILE A 21 9.66 -2.64 -26.39
C ILE A 21 9.59 -1.90 -27.72
N SER A 22 10.21 -2.45 -28.77
CA SER A 22 10.08 -1.91 -30.13
C SER A 22 8.69 -2.23 -30.70
N GLN A 23 7.84 -1.20 -30.64
CA GLN A 23 6.74 -0.84 -31.55
C GLN A 23 5.91 -1.96 -32.23
N LYS A 24 4.70 -2.17 -31.70
CA LYS A 24 3.42 -1.89 -32.39
C LYS A 24 2.28 -1.97 -31.36
N VAL A 25 1.78 -0.81 -30.97
CA VAL A 25 0.77 -0.63 -29.91
C VAL A 25 -0.61 -0.96 -30.45
N ALA A 26 -1.28 -1.99 -29.90
CA ALA A 26 -2.69 -2.30 -30.15
C ALA A 26 -3.53 -2.16 -28.86
N LYS A 27 -4.82 -1.82 -29.01
CA LYS A 27 -5.74 -1.30 -27.98
C LYS A 27 -6.77 -2.37 -27.61
N LEU A 28 -6.92 -2.73 -26.32
CA LEU A 28 -7.82 -3.82 -25.87
C LEU A 28 -9.29 -3.43 -25.66
N ARG A 29 -10.15 -4.41 -25.95
CA ARG A 29 -11.40 -4.72 -25.24
C ARG A 29 -11.34 -6.22 -24.87
N GLU A 30 -11.34 -6.50 -23.57
CA GLU A 30 -11.46 -7.83 -22.93
C GLU A 30 -10.22 -8.75 -22.96
N GLY A 31 -9.86 -9.30 -21.80
CA GLY A 31 -8.60 -10.03 -21.58
C GLY A 31 -8.75 -11.37 -20.88
N ILE A 32 -7.64 -12.12 -20.87
CA ILE A 32 -7.33 -13.34 -20.10
C ILE A 32 -5.80 -13.32 -19.84
N ILE A 33 -5.39 -13.73 -18.63
CA ILE A 33 -4.00 -14.03 -18.26
C ILE A 33 -3.74 -15.49 -18.66
N GLU A 34 -2.84 -15.75 -19.60
CA GLU A 34 -2.37 -17.11 -19.90
C GLU A 34 -0.91 -17.33 -19.49
N LYS A 35 -0.66 -18.50 -18.91
CA LYS A 35 0.66 -18.99 -18.52
C LYS A 35 1.37 -19.52 -19.78
N PHE A 36 2.40 -18.83 -20.25
CA PHE A 36 3.27 -19.35 -21.31
C PHE A 36 4.66 -19.66 -20.77
N VAL A 37 5.09 -20.91 -20.90
CA VAL A 37 6.47 -21.33 -20.64
C VAL A 37 7.14 -21.51 -21.99
N SER A 38 8.16 -20.69 -22.29
CA SER A 38 9.00 -20.92 -23.48
C SER A 38 9.54 -22.35 -23.44
N LYS A 39 9.38 -23.09 -24.54
CA LYS A 39 10.01 -24.41 -24.71
C LYS A 39 11.48 -24.32 -25.13
N PHE A 40 12.02 -23.11 -25.28
CA PHE A 40 13.37 -22.86 -25.76
C PHE A 40 14.25 -22.31 -24.65
N GLU A 41 15.40 -22.93 -24.44
CA GLU A 41 16.46 -22.40 -23.58
C GLU A 41 17.11 -21.17 -24.24
N PRO A 42 17.47 -20.13 -23.46
CA PRO A 42 18.24 -19.00 -23.96
C PRO A 42 19.55 -19.47 -24.59
N ARG A 43 19.97 -18.83 -25.69
CA ARG A 43 21.29 -19.12 -26.28
C ARG A 43 22.39 -18.78 -25.26
N LYS A 44 23.37 -19.69 -25.12
CA LYS A 44 24.49 -19.54 -24.19
C LYS A 44 25.17 -18.17 -24.37
N GLY A 45 25.22 -17.35 -23.33
CA GLY A 45 25.82 -16.01 -23.35
C GLY A 45 24.88 -14.85 -23.68
N THR A 46 23.57 -15.06 -23.83
CA THR A 46 22.58 -13.98 -23.98
C THR A 46 21.84 -13.68 -22.67
N ILE A 47 21.71 -12.40 -22.34
CA ILE A 47 20.98 -11.84 -21.17
C ILE A 47 19.57 -11.35 -21.52
N GLN A 48 19.17 -11.44 -22.79
CA GLN A 48 17.86 -11.02 -23.30
C GLN A 48 17.26 -12.16 -24.14
N GLY A 49 15.95 -12.38 -23.99
CA GLY A 49 15.18 -13.37 -24.76
C GLY A 49 13.91 -12.76 -25.34
N HIS A 50 13.36 -13.39 -26.38
CA HIS A 50 12.07 -13.01 -26.97
C HIS A 50 10.94 -13.86 -26.38
N VAL A 51 9.85 -13.22 -25.97
CA VAL A 51 8.60 -13.90 -25.64
C VAL A 51 7.75 -13.97 -26.90
N TYR A 52 7.54 -15.17 -27.42
CA TYR A 52 6.65 -15.42 -28.55
C TYR A 52 5.26 -15.75 -28.02
N LEU A 53 4.28 -14.92 -28.37
CA LEU A 53 2.87 -15.15 -28.04
C LEU A 53 2.19 -15.93 -29.18
N PRO A 54 1.28 -16.88 -28.88
CA PRO A 54 0.48 -17.56 -29.90
C PRO A 54 -0.27 -16.59 -30.82
N LYS A 55 -0.57 -17.02 -32.06
CA LYS A 55 -1.28 -16.18 -33.04
C LYS A 55 -2.65 -15.69 -32.54
N GLU A 56 -3.31 -16.41 -31.65
CA GLU A 56 -4.57 -15.96 -31.03
C GLU A 56 -4.44 -14.68 -30.19
N PHE A 57 -3.22 -14.28 -29.82
CA PHE A 57 -2.91 -13.02 -29.13
C PHE A 57 -2.51 -11.89 -30.09
N ALA A 58 -2.39 -12.15 -31.38
CA ALA A 58 -2.08 -11.12 -32.36
C ALA A 58 -3.21 -10.06 -32.39
N GLY A 59 -2.86 -8.81 -32.13
CA GLY A 59 -3.82 -7.69 -32.04
C GLY A 59 -4.49 -7.53 -30.67
N LYS A 60 -4.19 -8.38 -29.68
CA LYS A 60 -4.59 -8.23 -28.27
C LYS A 60 -3.46 -7.57 -27.48
N GLU A 61 -3.76 -6.81 -26.42
CA GLU A 61 -2.74 -6.40 -25.44
C GLU A 61 -2.62 -7.46 -24.32
N VAL A 62 -1.39 -7.66 -23.88
CA VAL A 62 -1.00 -8.79 -23.04
C VAL A 62 -0.14 -8.25 -21.91
N VAL A 63 -0.45 -8.67 -20.68
CA VAL A 63 0.38 -8.40 -19.51
C VAL A 63 1.19 -9.66 -19.24
N ILE A 64 2.51 -9.55 -19.30
CA ILE A 64 3.43 -10.64 -18.99
C ILE A 64 3.91 -10.44 -17.56
N ILE A 65 3.56 -11.37 -16.68
CA ILE A 65 4.06 -11.41 -15.31
C ILE A 65 5.11 -12.51 -15.26
N LEU A 66 6.32 -12.19 -14.81
CA LEU A 66 7.40 -13.17 -14.72
C LEU A 66 7.06 -14.24 -13.69
N LYS A 67 7.45 -15.48 -13.98
CA LYS A 67 7.09 -16.63 -13.14
C LYS A 67 7.62 -16.49 -11.73
N ASP A 68 8.82 -15.96 -11.52
CA ASP A 68 9.43 -15.69 -10.21
C ASP A 68 8.72 -14.58 -9.42
N VAL A 69 8.16 -13.57 -10.10
CA VAL A 69 7.25 -12.57 -9.50
C VAL A 69 5.92 -13.23 -9.11
N PHE A 70 5.40 -14.12 -9.95
CA PHE A 70 4.17 -14.86 -9.69
C PHE A 70 4.33 -15.97 -8.64
N SER A 71 5.46 -16.67 -8.61
CA SER A 71 5.74 -17.81 -7.73
C SER A 71 6.31 -17.37 -6.37
N LYS A 72 6.81 -16.14 -6.23
CA LYS A 72 6.96 -15.48 -4.91
C LYS A 72 5.61 -15.07 -4.29
N HIS A 73 4.54 -15.05 -5.07
CA HIS A 73 3.19 -14.63 -4.68
C HIS A 73 2.14 -15.71 -5.01
N GLU A 74 2.55 -16.98 -4.99
CA GLU A 74 1.76 -18.14 -5.43
C GLU A 74 0.67 -18.55 -4.42
N LEU A 75 -0.08 -17.60 -3.86
CA LEU A 75 -1.20 -17.88 -2.95
C LEU A 75 -2.26 -16.76 -3.01
N LEU A 76 -2.68 -16.35 -4.21
CA LEU A 76 -3.94 -15.61 -4.33
C LEU A 76 -5.06 -16.64 -4.46
N PRO A 77 -5.99 -16.77 -3.49
CA PRO A 77 -7.20 -17.56 -3.64
C PRO A 77 -7.90 -17.25 -4.96
N GLN A 78 -8.59 -18.22 -5.56
CA GLN A 78 -9.20 -18.05 -6.91
C GLN A 78 -10.12 -16.82 -7.01
N GLY A 79 -10.82 -16.44 -5.93
CA GLY A 79 -11.59 -15.19 -5.86
C GLY A 79 -10.74 -13.91 -5.80
N THR A 80 -9.55 -13.98 -5.20
CA THR A 80 -8.56 -12.90 -5.21
C THR A 80 -7.92 -12.76 -6.59
N LEU A 81 -7.61 -13.86 -7.28
CA LEU A 81 -7.13 -13.84 -8.66
C LEU A 81 -8.15 -13.21 -9.61
N GLU A 82 -9.45 -13.47 -9.47
CA GLU A 82 -10.50 -12.82 -10.28
C GLU A 82 -10.65 -11.33 -9.94
N ARG A 83 -10.52 -10.93 -8.67
CA ARG A 83 -10.47 -9.51 -8.26
C ARG A 83 -9.23 -8.79 -8.80
N PHE A 84 -8.08 -9.45 -8.79
CA PHE A 84 -6.83 -8.98 -9.41
C PHE A 84 -6.93 -8.94 -10.94
N LYS A 85 -7.59 -9.91 -11.57
CA LYS A 85 -7.90 -9.89 -13.01
C LYS A 85 -8.84 -8.75 -13.35
N LEU A 86 -9.85 -8.45 -12.54
CA LEU A 86 -10.73 -7.29 -12.74
C LEU A 86 -9.95 -5.97 -12.61
N LEU A 87 -9.04 -5.87 -11.63
CA LEU A 87 -8.07 -4.77 -11.46
C LEU A 87 -7.19 -4.57 -12.71
N PHE A 88 -6.55 -5.64 -13.20
CA PHE A 88 -5.66 -5.56 -14.38
C PHE A 88 -6.43 -5.39 -15.70
N LYS A 89 -7.60 -6.02 -15.85
CA LYS A 89 -8.49 -5.94 -17.02
C LYS A 89 -9.09 -4.53 -17.17
N ARG A 90 -9.30 -3.81 -16.07
CA ARG A 90 -9.79 -2.42 -16.08
C ARG A 90 -8.67 -1.38 -16.18
N HIS A 91 -7.46 -1.65 -15.65
CA HIS A 91 -6.42 -0.61 -15.57
C HIS A 91 -4.98 -1.10 -15.78
N ARG A 92 -4.47 -0.89 -17.01
CA ARG A 92 -3.05 -0.97 -17.44
C ARG A 92 -2.06 -0.23 -16.51
N SER A 93 -2.56 0.72 -15.71
CA SER A 93 -1.82 1.55 -14.75
C SER A 93 -1.37 0.79 -13.50
N LEU A 94 -2.07 -0.28 -13.10
CA LEU A 94 -1.77 -1.04 -11.89
C LEU A 94 -0.47 -1.85 -12.01
N CYS A 95 -0.15 -2.37 -13.20
CA CYS A 95 1.16 -2.98 -13.46
C CYS A 95 2.30 -1.99 -13.20
N LYS A 96 2.12 -0.72 -13.57
CA LYS A 96 3.09 0.36 -13.36
C LYS A 96 3.23 0.79 -11.89
N LEU A 97 2.34 0.34 -10.99
CA LEU A 97 2.43 0.62 -9.55
C LEU A 97 3.48 -0.25 -8.86
N ILE A 98 3.71 -1.46 -9.38
CA ILE A 98 4.65 -2.44 -8.82
C ILE A 98 6.09 -2.15 -9.29
N GLU A 99 6.26 -1.52 -10.45
CA GLU A 99 7.57 -1.22 -11.08
C GLU A 99 8.32 0.00 -10.48
N ARG A 100 7.73 0.73 -9.52
CA ARG A 100 8.38 1.92 -8.94
C ARG A 100 9.24 1.55 -7.74
N GLU A 101 10.48 1.14 -8.02
CA GLU A 101 11.47 0.75 -7.00
C GLU A 101 11.85 1.88 -6.02
N HIS A 102 11.71 3.15 -6.40
CA HIS A 102 11.98 4.26 -5.48
C HIS A 102 11.01 5.42 -5.70
N SER A 103 10.15 5.65 -4.70
CA SER A 103 9.24 6.79 -4.62
C SER A 103 9.53 7.54 -3.32
N THR A 104 9.75 8.86 -3.41
CA THR A 104 9.89 9.74 -2.23
C THR A 104 8.57 9.97 -1.49
N LYS A 105 7.47 9.36 -1.96
CA LYS A 105 6.13 9.50 -1.38
C LYS A 105 5.89 8.49 -0.27
N MET A 106 4.87 8.76 0.56
CA MET A 106 4.50 7.90 1.68
C MET A 106 4.24 6.45 1.26
N PHE A 107 3.61 6.21 0.11
CA PHE A 107 3.46 4.87 -0.47
C PHE A 107 3.90 4.87 -1.93
N SER A 108 4.64 3.85 -2.37
CA SER A 108 5.17 3.76 -3.74
C SER A 108 4.07 3.71 -4.81
N ILE A 109 2.89 3.19 -4.46
CA ILE A 109 1.72 3.18 -5.35
C ILE A 109 1.10 4.57 -5.59
N VAL A 110 1.34 5.55 -4.71
CA VAL A 110 0.63 6.84 -4.78
C VAL A 110 1.17 7.70 -5.92
N THR A 111 0.29 8.11 -6.83
CA THR A 111 0.61 8.99 -7.96
C THR A 111 0.49 10.46 -7.61
N GLU A 112 -0.44 10.82 -6.72
CA GLU A 112 -0.63 12.18 -6.23
C GLU A 112 -1.43 12.18 -4.92
N THR A 113 -1.46 13.31 -4.22
CA THR A 113 -2.25 13.49 -2.99
C THR A 113 -3.39 14.46 -3.24
N TRP A 114 -4.49 14.30 -2.50
CA TRP A 114 -5.65 15.19 -2.54
C TRP A 114 -6.16 15.35 -1.11
N ASN A 115 -6.26 16.58 -0.61
CA ASN A 115 -6.47 16.83 0.81
C ASN A 115 -7.79 17.57 1.07
N PRO A 116 -8.96 16.97 0.81
CA PRO A 116 -10.24 17.59 1.14
C PRO A 116 -10.39 17.83 2.65
N VAL A 117 -9.65 17.09 3.47
CA VAL A 117 -9.43 17.37 4.90
C VAL A 117 -7.94 17.52 5.15
N THR A 118 -7.59 18.46 6.02
CA THR A 118 -6.26 18.53 6.66
C THR A 118 -6.40 18.74 8.15
N GLY A 119 -5.38 18.39 8.91
CA GLY A 119 -5.43 18.43 10.37
C GLY A 119 -6.12 17.20 10.97
N CYS A 120 -5.87 16.96 12.25
CA CYS A 120 -6.32 15.74 12.93
C CYS A 120 -6.25 15.91 14.45
N LEU A 121 -7.15 15.27 15.20
CA LEU A 121 -7.19 15.30 16.67
C LEU A 121 -6.66 14.02 17.35
N HIS A 122 -6.05 13.08 16.62
CA HIS A 122 -5.52 11.85 17.23
C HIS A 122 -4.22 12.03 18.01
N HIS A 123 -3.55 13.19 17.91
CA HIS A 123 -2.31 13.50 18.63
C HIS A 123 -1.25 12.38 18.65
N CYS A 124 -1.05 11.68 17.53
CA CYS A 124 -0.06 10.59 17.46
C CYS A 124 1.35 11.15 17.76
N LYS A 125 2.09 10.52 18.68
CA LYS A 125 3.44 10.94 19.09
C LYS A 125 4.41 11.09 17.91
N TYR A 126 4.24 10.26 16.89
CA TYR A 126 5.09 10.18 15.71
C TYR A 126 4.55 10.94 14.47
N CYS A 127 3.51 11.76 14.61
CA CYS A 127 2.78 12.33 13.48
C CYS A 127 3.66 13.29 12.62
N TRP A 128 4.17 12.78 11.50
CA TRP A 128 4.98 13.57 10.55
C TRP A 128 4.19 14.74 9.97
N ALA A 129 2.90 14.57 9.66
CA ALA A 129 2.05 15.58 9.07
C ALA A 129 1.82 16.77 10.03
N ARG A 130 1.57 16.48 11.32
CA ARG A 130 1.50 17.50 12.38
C ARG A 130 2.81 18.25 12.49
N ARG A 131 3.93 17.54 12.62
CA ARG A 131 5.27 18.14 12.70
C ARG A 131 5.53 19.04 11.50
N LEU A 132 5.20 18.60 10.28
CA LEU A 132 5.38 19.39 9.06
C LEU A 132 4.51 20.66 9.07
N ALA A 133 3.23 20.52 9.43
CA ALA A 133 2.27 21.61 9.52
C ALA A 133 2.70 22.68 10.54
N GLU A 134 3.12 22.26 11.73
CA GLU A 134 3.49 23.15 12.84
C GLU A 134 4.90 23.74 12.71
N THR A 135 5.72 23.21 11.79
CA THR A 135 7.07 23.72 11.52
C THR A 135 7.18 24.40 10.17
N ARG A 136 7.43 23.65 9.10
CA ARG A 136 7.76 24.18 7.77
C ARG A 136 6.57 24.87 7.09
N LEU A 137 5.35 24.44 7.40
CA LEU A 137 4.13 24.96 6.76
C LEU A 137 3.33 25.92 7.66
N LYS A 138 3.85 26.28 8.84
CA LYS A 138 3.13 27.09 9.85
C LYS A 138 2.64 28.45 9.33
N ASN A 139 3.32 29.01 8.34
CA ASN A 139 2.97 30.30 7.72
C ASN A 139 2.03 30.16 6.51
N SER A 140 1.71 28.93 6.09
CA SER A 140 0.78 28.71 4.99
C SER A 140 -0.66 28.91 5.45
N LYS A 141 -1.52 29.43 4.56
CA LYS A 141 -2.94 29.65 4.84
C LYS A 141 -3.67 28.40 5.38
N ARG A 142 -3.22 27.21 4.98
CA ARG A 142 -3.84 25.93 5.37
C ARG A 142 -3.50 25.50 6.79
N TYR A 143 -2.33 25.89 7.30
CA TYR A 143 -1.79 25.42 8.59
C TYR A 143 -1.45 26.57 9.54
N SER A 144 -1.95 27.79 9.29
CA SER A 144 -1.74 28.97 10.15
C SER A 144 -2.31 28.77 11.55
N ASN A 145 -3.30 27.90 11.71
CA ASN A 145 -3.90 27.51 12.99
C ASN A 145 -3.38 26.13 13.46
N GLY A 146 -2.14 25.80 13.11
CA GLY A 146 -1.51 24.51 13.41
C GLY A 146 -2.16 23.35 12.66
N PHE A 147 -2.18 22.17 13.30
CA PHE A 147 -2.75 20.94 12.73
C PHE A 147 -4.22 20.69 13.14
N THR A 148 -4.97 21.78 13.33
CA THR A 148 -6.41 21.75 13.61
C THR A 148 -7.19 21.27 12.37
N PRO A 149 -8.21 20.39 12.52
CA PRO A 149 -9.02 19.96 11.39
C PRO A 149 -9.60 21.12 10.58
N ARG A 150 -9.44 21.05 9.26
CA ARG A 150 -9.92 22.04 8.29
C ARG A 150 -10.55 21.32 7.11
N LEU A 151 -11.75 21.75 6.75
CA LEU A 151 -12.49 21.31 5.57
C LEU A 151 -12.11 22.19 4.38
N ASN A 152 -11.51 21.61 3.35
CA ASN A 152 -10.89 22.33 2.24
C ASN A 152 -11.82 22.36 1.02
N LYS A 153 -12.82 23.25 1.01
CA LYS A 153 -13.80 23.36 -0.09
C LYS A 153 -13.16 23.59 -1.46
N GLU A 154 -12.01 24.26 -1.49
CA GLU A 154 -11.25 24.51 -2.72
C GLU A 154 -10.80 23.23 -3.44
N GLU A 155 -10.65 22.13 -2.71
CA GLU A 155 -10.13 20.85 -3.23
C GLU A 155 -11.15 20.14 -4.15
N PHE A 156 -12.43 20.51 -4.11
CA PHE A 156 -13.46 20.00 -5.04
C PHE A 156 -13.32 20.54 -6.47
N ASN A 157 -12.45 21.52 -6.71
CA ASN A 157 -12.09 21.95 -8.05
C ASN A 157 -11.07 21.01 -8.73
N LYS A 158 -10.44 20.12 -7.95
CA LYS A 158 -9.40 19.23 -8.47
C LYS A 158 -9.99 18.16 -9.39
N LYS A 159 -9.32 17.95 -10.53
CA LYS A 159 -9.63 16.89 -11.50
C LYS A 159 -8.51 15.86 -11.53
N PHE A 160 -8.86 14.58 -11.63
CA PHE A 160 -7.91 13.48 -11.65
C PHE A 160 -7.82 12.83 -13.03
N ARG A 161 -6.62 12.35 -13.39
CA ARG A 161 -6.31 11.79 -14.71
C ARG A 161 -5.87 10.31 -14.63
N GLY A 162 -6.33 9.60 -13.61
CA GLY A 162 -5.95 8.21 -13.33
C GLY A 162 -4.82 8.07 -12.31
N GLY A 163 -4.47 6.82 -12.00
CA GLY A 163 -3.47 6.49 -10.97
C GLY A 163 -4.10 6.21 -9.61
N VAL A 164 -3.32 6.36 -8.54
CA VAL A 164 -3.76 6.17 -7.14
C VAL A 164 -3.56 7.48 -6.40
N VAL A 165 -4.68 8.11 -6.02
CA VAL A 165 -4.72 9.35 -5.26
C VAL A 165 -4.79 9.01 -3.77
N PHE A 166 -3.86 9.51 -2.98
CA PHE A 166 -3.99 9.42 -1.52
C PHE A 166 -4.86 10.55 -1.00
N VAL A 167 -6.01 10.19 -0.45
CA VAL A 167 -6.99 11.11 0.12
C VAL A 167 -6.61 11.46 1.56
N SER A 168 -6.41 12.75 1.81
CA SER A 168 -6.11 13.36 3.11
C SER A 168 -4.82 12.84 3.77
N ASP A 169 -3.68 12.87 3.05
CA ASP A 169 -2.37 12.49 3.61
C ASP A 169 -1.87 13.42 4.71
N MET A 170 -2.43 14.63 4.81
CA MET A 170 -2.18 15.63 5.84
C MET A 170 -3.33 15.75 6.86
N GLY A 171 -4.14 14.70 7.05
CA GLY A 171 -5.26 14.69 7.98
C GLY A 171 -5.82 13.29 8.21
N ASP A 172 -7.03 13.21 8.76
CA ASP A 172 -7.81 11.96 8.77
C ASP A 172 -9.26 12.28 8.42
N LEU A 173 -9.72 11.80 7.26
CA LEU A 173 -11.05 12.08 6.73
C LEU A 173 -12.17 11.46 7.58
N PHE A 174 -11.88 10.36 8.28
CA PHE A 174 -12.89 9.60 9.01
C PHE A 174 -12.77 9.80 10.53
N GLY A 175 -12.05 10.82 10.99
CA GLY A 175 -12.12 11.22 12.40
C GLY A 175 -13.56 11.58 12.80
N GLU A 176 -13.94 11.32 14.05
CA GLU A 176 -15.24 11.75 14.60
C GLU A 176 -15.45 13.28 14.51
N PHE A 177 -14.35 14.03 14.41
CA PHE A 177 -14.33 15.47 14.22
C PHE A 177 -14.62 15.93 12.77
N ILE A 178 -14.91 15.00 11.85
CA ILE A 178 -15.31 15.31 10.47
C ILE A 178 -16.80 15.00 10.27
N PRO A 179 -17.63 15.99 9.87
CA PRO A 179 -19.04 15.79 9.61
C PRO A 179 -19.31 14.80 8.48
N ASP A 180 -20.37 14.02 8.62
CA ASP A 180 -20.79 12.97 7.70
C ASP A 180 -21.07 13.54 6.30
N GLU A 181 -21.73 14.70 6.23
CA GLU A 181 -22.07 15.37 4.97
C GLU A 181 -20.80 15.78 4.19
N TRP A 182 -19.69 16.02 4.89
CA TRP A 182 -18.41 16.29 4.25
C TRP A 182 -17.82 15.03 3.62
N ILE A 183 -17.87 13.91 4.33
CA ILE A 183 -17.38 12.61 3.85
C ILE A 183 -18.20 12.18 2.63
N GLU A 184 -19.52 12.31 2.69
CA GLU A 184 -20.42 12.08 1.56
C GLU A 184 -20.06 12.96 0.35
N ALA A 185 -19.79 14.25 0.56
CA ALA A 185 -19.38 15.15 -0.51
C ALA A 185 -18.06 14.69 -1.15
N VAL A 186 -17.07 14.27 -0.35
CA VAL A 186 -15.79 13.72 -0.81
C VAL A 186 -16.02 12.46 -1.65
N ILE A 187 -16.82 11.51 -1.16
CA ILE A 187 -17.15 10.27 -1.88
C ILE A 187 -17.88 10.58 -3.19
N LYS A 188 -18.85 11.51 -3.18
CA LYS A 188 -19.56 11.98 -4.38
C LYS A 188 -18.60 12.61 -5.40
N HIS A 189 -17.55 13.29 -4.96
CA HIS A 189 -16.53 13.81 -5.88
C HIS A 189 -15.69 12.71 -6.49
N VAL A 190 -15.27 11.72 -5.69
CA VAL A 190 -14.52 10.54 -6.15
C VAL A 190 -15.29 9.75 -7.21
N LYS A 191 -16.62 9.60 -7.05
CA LYS A 191 -17.51 8.95 -8.02
C LYS A 191 -17.43 9.53 -9.44
N LYS A 192 -17.01 10.80 -9.60
CA LYS A 192 -16.86 11.46 -10.91
C LYS A 192 -15.63 10.99 -11.69
N PHE A 193 -14.71 10.25 -11.07
CA PHE A 193 -13.41 9.88 -11.66
C PHE A 193 -13.20 8.35 -11.65
N PRO A 194 -14.03 7.57 -12.37
CA PRO A 194 -14.01 6.10 -12.31
C PRO A 194 -12.67 5.48 -12.78
N ASN A 195 -11.86 6.23 -13.53
CA ASN A 195 -10.55 5.77 -14.02
C ASN A 195 -9.38 6.01 -13.02
N THR A 196 -9.68 6.57 -11.84
CA THR A 196 -8.69 6.90 -10.80
C THR A 196 -9.02 6.12 -9.54
N PHE A 197 -8.03 5.50 -8.91
CA PHE A 197 -8.20 4.89 -7.60
C PHE A 197 -7.95 5.89 -6.48
N PHE A 198 -8.70 5.78 -5.40
CA PHE A 198 -8.58 6.66 -4.24
C PHE A 198 -8.26 5.83 -3.00
N LEU A 199 -7.05 6.00 -2.48
CA LEU A 199 -6.65 5.44 -1.19
C LEU A 199 -7.20 6.32 -0.08
N PHE A 200 -8.20 5.79 0.61
CA PHE A 200 -8.66 6.29 1.89
C PHE A 200 -7.88 5.53 2.96
N LEU A 201 -7.05 6.22 3.75
CA LEU A 201 -6.32 5.63 4.87
C LEU A 201 -6.72 6.34 6.15
N THR A 202 -7.11 5.59 7.18
CA THR A 202 -7.61 6.17 8.43
C THR A 202 -7.21 5.34 9.65
N LYS A 203 -7.33 5.94 10.83
CA LYS A 203 -7.39 5.23 12.12
C LYS A 203 -8.82 5.02 12.64
N ASN A 204 -9.85 5.39 11.88
CA ASN A 204 -11.26 5.19 12.24
C ASN A 204 -12.00 4.32 11.20
N PRO A 205 -11.52 3.11 10.89
CA PRO A 205 -12.09 2.28 9.83
C PRO A 205 -13.51 1.79 10.12
N SER A 206 -14.01 1.89 11.36
CA SER A 206 -15.41 1.59 11.69
C SER A 206 -16.38 2.42 10.86
N ARG A 207 -16.04 3.70 10.64
CA ARG A 207 -16.85 4.65 9.87
C ARG A 207 -17.00 4.30 8.40
N TYR A 208 -16.19 3.38 7.86
CA TYR A 208 -16.39 2.95 6.47
C TYR A 208 -17.77 2.32 6.25
N ASN A 209 -18.39 1.73 7.28
CA ASN A 209 -19.72 1.13 7.16
C ASN A 209 -20.86 2.15 7.10
N ASP A 210 -20.57 3.43 7.38
CA ASP A 210 -21.57 4.49 7.38
C ASP A 210 -21.79 5.07 5.96
N PHE A 211 -21.00 4.67 4.96
CA PHE A 211 -20.97 5.30 3.65
C PHE A 211 -20.90 4.33 2.47
N ASP A 212 -21.52 4.72 1.35
CA ASP A 212 -21.50 3.98 0.09
C ASP A 212 -20.32 4.37 -0.82
N PHE A 213 -19.26 3.55 -0.78
CA PHE A 213 -18.07 3.74 -1.59
C PHE A 213 -18.23 3.25 -3.05
N PRO A 214 -17.59 3.93 -4.02
CA PRO A 214 -17.49 3.41 -5.38
C PRO A 214 -16.40 2.34 -5.51
N GLU A 215 -16.49 1.51 -6.55
CA GLU A 215 -15.56 0.40 -6.81
C GLU A 215 -14.08 0.82 -6.96
N ASN A 216 -13.81 2.08 -7.25
CA ASN A 216 -12.46 2.64 -7.33
C ASN A 216 -11.91 3.14 -5.98
N ALA A 217 -12.60 2.89 -4.87
CA ALA A 217 -12.11 3.17 -3.52
C ALA A 217 -11.24 2.03 -2.97
N ILE A 218 -10.04 2.39 -2.53
CA ILE A 218 -9.17 1.54 -1.73
C ILE A 218 -9.37 1.96 -0.26
N LEU A 219 -9.89 1.04 0.56
CA LEU A 219 -10.22 1.32 1.97
C LEU A 219 -9.12 0.76 2.86
N GLY A 220 -8.36 1.66 3.45
CA GLY A 220 -7.17 1.37 4.21
C GLY A 220 -7.31 1.68 5.69
N ALA A 221 -6.61 0.92 6.52
CA ALA A 221 -6.39 1.26 7.92
C ALA A 221 -4.90 1.34 8.23
N THR A 222 -4.51 2.30 9.08
CA THR A 222 -3.24 2.21 9.79
C THR A 222 -3.45 1.31 11.01
N ILE A 223 -2.64 0.26 11.17
CA ILE A 223 -2.66 -0.66 12.31
C ILE A 223 -1.21 -1.00 12.65
N GLU A 224 -0.66 -0.32 13.64
CA GLU A 224 0.76 -0.36 14.00
C GLU A 224 1.13 -1.60 14.82
N THR A 225 0.17 -2.14 15.56
CA THR A 225 0.28 -3.29 16.47
C THR A 225 -1.09 -3.93 16.66
N ASP A 226 -1.14 -5.05 17.37
CA ASP A 226 -2.36 -5.65 17.90
C ASP A 226 -2.43 -5.66 19.44
N LYS A 227 -1.59 -4.84 20.08
CA LYS A 227 -1.51 -4.61 21.53
C LYS A 227 -2.12 -3.27 21.91
N ASP A 228 -3.22 -3.30 22.65
CA ASP A 228 -3.91 -2.08 23.10
C ASP A 228 -3.22 -1.45 24.31
N GLU A 229 -2.58 -2.27 25.15
CA GLU A 229 -1.98 -1.88 26.42
C GLU A 229 -0.87 -0.84 26.27
N ILE A 230 -0.17 -0.83 25.13
CA ILE A 230 0.88 0.16 24.83
C ILE A 230 0.35 1.39 24.08
N TYR A 231 -0.91 1.37 23.61
CA TYR A 231 -1.34 2.31 22.58
C TYR A 231 -1.81 3.66 23.11
N GLY A 232 -2.31 3.72 24.36
CA GLY A 232 -2.81 4.96 24.97
C GLY A 232 -1.76 6.08 25.05
N GLU A 233 -0.47 5.71 25.18
CA GLU A 233 0.66 6.67 25.20
C GLU A 233 1.13 7.07 23.79
N ILE A 234 0.68 6.36 22.76
CA ILE A 234 1.10 6.55 21.37
C ILE A 234 0.16 7.48 20.62
N SER A 235 -1.14 7.31 20.80
CA SER A 235 -2.18 8.04 20.07
C SER A 235 -3.50 8.06 20.82
N LYS A 236 -4.29 9.13 20.63
CA LYS A 236 -5.69 9.25 21.06
C LYS A 236 -6.70 8.73 20.02
N SER A 237 -6.24 7.97 19.02
CA SER A 237 -7.12 7.33 18.03
C SER A 237 -7.76 6.05 18.60
N PRO A 238 -8.79 5.48 17.94
CA PRO A 238 -9.35 4.20 18.32
C PRO A 238 -8.28 3.11 18.49
N LYS A 239 -8.55 2.17 19.39
CA LYS A 239 -7.57 1.15 19.77
C LYS A 239 -7.20 0.27 18.56
N PRO A 240 -5.98 -0.27 18.49
CA PRO A 240 -5.60 -1.19 17.43
C PRO A 240 -6.56 -2.37 17.28
N SER A 241 -7.03 -2.96 18.38
CA SER A 241 -8.00 -4.06 18.34
C SER A 241 -9.34 -3.66 17.68
N GLU A 242 -9.86 -2.48 17.98
CA GLU A 242 -11.10 -1.93 17.38
C GLU A 242 -10.92 -1.71 15.88
N ARG A 243 -9.76 -1.20 15.46
CA ARG A 243 -9.41 -1.00 14.05
C ARG A 243 -9.29 -2.33 13.29
N ILE A 244 -8.67 -3.34 13.91
CA ILE A 244 -8.59 -4.70 13.36
C ILE A 244 -10.00 -5.27 13.17
N GLU A 245 -10.83 -5.21 14.20
CA GLU A 245 -12.19 -5.76 14.18
C GLU A 245 -13.07 -5.09 13.12
N ALA A 246 -13.00 -3.76 13.01
CA ALA A 246 -13.69 -3.01 11.96
C ALA A 246 -13.25 -3.45 10.56
N MET A 247 -11.95 -3.64 10.34
CA MET A 247 -11.42 -4.09 9.05
C MET A 247 -11.74 -5.57 8.74
N ILE A 248 -11.90 -6.43 9.76
CA ILE A 248 -12.38 -7.81 9.58
C ILE A 248 -13.84 -7.79 9.13
N LYS A 249 -14.70 -7.03 9.82
CA LYS A 249 -16.15 -6.93 9.54
C LYS A 249 -16.48 -6.23 8.23
N LEU A 250 -15.61 -5.33 7.76
CA LEU A 250 -15.82 -4.60 6.52
C LEU A 250 -15.93 -5.57 5.33
N ASP A 251 -17.07 -5.62 4.65
CA ASP A 251 -17.21 -6.38 3.39
C ASP A 251 -16.70 -5.54 2.22
N TRP A 252 -15.38 -5.52 2.04
CA TRP A 252 -14.74 -4.79 0.95
C TRP A 252 -13.59 -5.57 0.32
N SER A 253 -13.48 -5.50 -1.00
CA SER A 253 -12.47 -6.27 -1.74
C SER A 253 -11.10 -5.59 -1.78
N PHE A 254 -11.05 -4.25 -1.76
CA PHE A 254 -9.81 -3.47 -1.87
C PHE A 254 -9.38 -2.92 -0.52
N LYS A 255 -9.19 -3.82 0.45
CA LYS A 255 -8.65 -3.49 1.77
C LYS A 255 -7.14 -3.27 1.73
N PHE A 256 -6.69 -2.16 2.27
CA PHE A 256 -5.27 -1.81 2.37
C PHE A 256 -4.84 -1.77 3.84
N LEU A 257 -3.61 -2.19 4.14
CA LEU A 257 -3.09 -2.14 5.50
C LEU A 257 -1.75 -1.40 5.55
N SER A 258 -1.64 -0.42 6.43
CA SER A 258 -0.38 0.26 6.75
C SER A 258 0.02 -0.07 8.19
N ILE A 259 1.10 -0.83 8.34
CA ILE A 259 1.72 -1.16 9.63
C ILE A 259 2.90 -0.21 9.81
N GLU A 260 2.57 1.07 10.01
CA GLU A 260 3.55 2.16 10.04
C GLU A 260 3.19 3.25 11.06
N PRO A 261 4.15 3.65 11.91
CA PRO A 261 5.36 2.90 12.22
C PRO A 261 4.99 1.57 12.90
N ILE A 262 5.69 0.48 12.58
CA ILE A 262 5.46 -0.79 13.26
C ILE A 262 5.82 -0.68 14.75
N LEU A 263 4.91 -1.11 15.62
CA LEU A 263 5.09 -1.19 17.05
C LEU A 263 5.14 -2.66 17.49
N ASP A 264 5.68 -2.92 18.68
CA ASP A 264 5.79 -4.28 19.20
C ASP A 264 4.42 -4.96 19.23
N PHE A 265 4.37 -6.19 18.75
CA PHE A 265 3.13 -6.91 18.44
C PHE A 265 3.13 -8.33 19.01
N SER A 266 1.95 -8.95 19.11
CA SER A 266 1.81 -10.33 19.60
C SER A 266 2.27 -11.37 18.56
N PRO A 267 2.68 -12.58 18.97
CA PRO A 267 2.98 -13.67 18.03
C PRO A 267 1.84 -14.04 17.07
N THR A 268 0.61 -13.63 17.37
CA THR A 268 -0.61 -13.92 16.59
C THR A 268 -1.04 -12.79 15.68
N PHE A 269 -0.32 -11.66 15.64
CA PHE A 269 -0.70 -10.49 14.84
C PHE A 269 -0.95 -10.84 13.36
N TRP A 270 -0.10 -11.69 12.77
CA TRP A 270 -0.24 -12.15 11.38
C TRP A 270 -1.59 -12.85 11.12
N ARG A 271 -2.14 -13.60 12.08
CA ARG A 271 -3.46 -14.26 11.97
C ARG A 271 -4.60 -13.26 11.96
N LYS A 272 -4.45 -12.15 12.69
CA LYS A 272 -5.44 -11.06 12.67
C LYS A 272 -5.43 -10.36 11.30
N ILE A 273 -4.24 -10.13 10.74
CA ILE A 273 -4.08 -9.58 9.38
C ILE A 273 -4.67 -10.53 8.32
N GLU A 274 -4.45 -11.84 8.47
CA GLU A 274 -5.05 -12.85 7.60
C GLU A 274 -6.58 -12.76 7.57
N LYS A 275 -7.22 -12.59 8.74
CA LYS A 275 -8.67 -12.37 8.83
C LYS A 275 -9.13 -11.07 8.18
N ILE A 276 -8.33 -10.00 8.23
CA ILE A 276 -8.63 -8.76 7.50
C ILE A 276 -8.63 -9.01 5.99
N ASN A 277 -7.73 -9.87 5.52
CA ASN A 277 -7.52 -10.21 4.11
C ASN A 277 -7.25 -8.96 3.21
N PRO A 278 -6.22 -8.14 3.52
CA PRO A 278 -5.87 -6.99 2.69
C PRO A 278 -5.21 -7.43 1.38
N PHE A 279 -5.47 -6.72 0.29
CA PHE A 279 -4.80 -7.01 -0.99
C PHE A 279 -3.35 -6.50 -1.00
N MET A 280 -3.01 -5.56 -0.12
CA MET A 280 -1.69 -4.95 -0.02
C MET A 280 -1.40 -4.48 1.40
N ILE A 281 -0.18 -4.75 1.86
CA ILE A 281 0.31 -4.41 3.19
C ILE A 281 1.61 -3.62 3.04
N TYR A 282 1.69 -2.47 3.69
CA TYR A 282 2.95 -1.77 3.90
C TYR A 282 3.43 -1.98 5.34
N VAL A 283 4.73 -2.20 5.50
CA VAL A 283 5.38 -2.36 6.81
C VAL A 283 6.63 -1.50 6.87
N GLY A 284 6.80 -0.74 7.94
CA GLY A 284 8.00 0.08 8.11
C GLY A 284 8.16 0.63 9.52
N TYR A 285 9.42 0.82 9.90
CA TYR A 285 9.80 1.46 11.15
C TYR A 285 9.60 2.97 11.12
N ASP A 286 9.65 3.59 12.29
CA ASP A 286 9.69 5.04 12.40
C ASP A 286 10.96 5.63 11.78
N ASN A 287 10.77 6.70 11.01
CA ASN A 287 11.81 7.44 10.29
C ASN A 287 12.27 8.71 10.99
N TYR A 288 11.61 9.09 12.08
CA TYR A 288 11.84 10.38 12.74
C TYR A 288 12.39 10.27 14.16
N TYR A 289 12.83 9.06 14.55
CA TYR A 289 13.49 8.77 15.82
C TYR A 289 12.65 9.20 17.05
N ASN A 290 11.36 8.89 17.00
CA ASN A 290 10.39 9.12 18.07
C ASN A 290 10.54 8.15 19.25
N LYS A 291 11.51 7.21 19.18
CA LYS A 291 11.80 6.17 20.18
C LYS A 291 10.54 5.41 20.59
N LEU A 292 9.82 4.90 19.59
CA LEU A 292 8.59 4.16 19.80
C LEU A 292 8.89 2.75 20.34
N PRO A 293 7.93 2.06 20.98
CA PRO A 293 8.09 0.66 21.37
C PRO A 293 8.06 -0.22 20.11
N GLU A 294 9.16 -0.23 19.37
CA GLU A 294 9.33 -0.98 18.13
C GLU A 294 9.69 -2.45 18.43
N PRO A 295 9.29 -3.41 17.58
CA PRO A 295 9.79 -4.78 17.64
C PRO A 295 11.26 -4.84 17.19
N THR A 296 11.96 -5.94 17.48
CA THR A 296 13.30 -6.17 16.90
C THR A 296 13.23 -6.39 15.39
N LEU A 297 14.34 -6.16 14.67
CA LEU A 297 14.43 -6.41 13.23
C LEU A 297 14.02 -7.84 12.88
N ASP A 298 14.57 -8.83 13.58
CA ASP A 298 14.25 -10.25 13.36
C ASP A 298 12.77 -10.56 13.54
N LYS A 299 12.14 -9.95 14.57
CA LYS A 299 10.71 -10.12 14.83
C LYS A 299 9.88 -9.56 13.68
N THR A 300 10.25 -8.39 13.14
CA THR A 300 9.57 -7.80 11.98
C THR A 300 9.78 -8.61 10.71
N LEU A 301 11.00 -9.07 10.43
CA LEU A 301 11.30 -9.93 9.29
C LEU A 301 10.53 -11.26 9.36
N SER A 302 10.36 -11.81 10.56
CA SER A 302 9.51 -12.99 10.77
C SER A 302 8.04 -12.72 10.43
N LEU A 303 7.50 -11.55 10.79
CA LEU A 303 6.15 -11.14 10.42
C LEU A 303 6.00 -10.98 8.90
N THR A 304 6.90 -10.23 8.26
CA THR A 304 6.81 -10.01 6.80
C THR A 304 6.98 -11.31 6.02
N LYS A 305 7.87 -12.20 6.46
CA LYS A 305 8.02 -13.55 5.89
C LYS A 305 6.72 -14.35 6.04
N LYS A 306 6.14 -14.44 7.23
CA LYS A 306 4.86 -15.17 7.44
C LYS A 306 3.74 -14.63 6.57
N LEU A 307 3.60 -13.32 6.46
CA LEU A 307 2.58 -12.71 5.60
C LEU A 307 2.80 -13.07 4.13
N ARG A 308 4.04 -13.01 3.63
CA ARG A 308 4.37 -13.42 2.25
C ARG A 308 4.14 -14.91 2.00
N ASP A 309 4.56 -15.76 2.94
CA ASP A 309 4.34 -17.21 2.88
C ASP A 309 2.85 -17.58 2.88
N ASN A 310 1.96 -16.68 3.29
CA ASN A 310 0.50 -16.82 3.22
C ASN A 310 -0.14 -16.04 2.05
N GLY A 311 0.65 -15.61 1.06
CA GLY A 311 0.16 -15.02 -0.18
C GLY A 311 -0.10 -13.52 -0.18
N PHE A 312 0.20 -12.82 0.92
CA PHE A 312 0.00 -11.38 0.98
C PHE A 312 1.10 -10.62 0.22
N LEU A 313 0.70 -9.56 -0.48
CA LEU A 313 1.63 -8.59 -1.06
C LEU A 313 2.12 -7.64 0.05
N VAL A 314 3.37 -7.84 0.49
CA VAL A 314 4.01 -7.05 1.55
C VAL A 314 5.12 -6.18 0.96
N LEU A 315 4.91 -4.86 1.05
CA LEU A 315 5.87 -3.84 0.65
C LEU A 315 6.57 -3.29 1.90
N GLU A 316 7.87 -3.49 1.96
CA GLU A 316 8.70 -2.95 3.04
C GLU A 316 9.12 -1.52 2.72
N LYS A 317 9.10 -0.66 3.74
CA LYS A 317 9.70 0.67 3.70
C LYS A 317 11.01 0.64 4.48
N THR A 318 11.17 1.52 5.45
CA THR A 318 12.36 1.55 6.28
C THR A 318 12.38 0.30 7.14
N MET A 319 13.36 -0.55 6.88
CA MET A 319 13.68 -1.74 7.65
C MET A 319 15.04 -1.51 8.30
N ARG A 320 15.06 -1.48 9.63
CA ARG A 320 16.26 -1.26 10.44
C ARG A 320 16.12 -1.98 11.79
N ARG A 321 17.23 -2.14 12.51
CA ARG A 321 17.19 -2.52 13.92
C ARG A 321 16.41 -1.47 14.73
N ALA A 322 15.70 -1.93 15.76
CA ALA A 322 15.03 -1.02 16.70
C ALA A 322 16.05 -0.10 17.36
N TRP A 323 15.65 1.10 17.74
CA TRP A 323 16.57 2.12 18.28
C TRP A 323 17.30 1.70 19.58
N TYR A 324 16.84 0.64 20.25
CA TYR A 324 17.43 0.08 21.46
C TYR A 324 18.24 -1.20 21.22
N GLU A 325 18.20 -1.78 20.01
CA GLU A 325 19.03 -2.92 19.66
C GLU A 325 20.49 -2.47 19.57
N LYS A 326 21.40 -3.19 20.24
CA LYS A 326 22.83 -2.95 20.13
C LYS A 326 23.32 -3.42 18.76
N GLU A 327 24.30 -2.73 18.19
CA GLU A 327 25.12 -3.28 17.11
C GLU A 327 25.94 -4.45 17.69
N GLU A 328 26.01 -5.56 16.93
CA GLU A 328 26.78 -6.75 17.33
C GLU A 328 28.26 -6.57 17.04
#